data_AF-A0A7V2UFP5-F1
#
_entry.id   AF-A0A7V2UFP5-F1
#
_cell.length_a   1.000
_cell.length_b   1.000
_cell.length_c   1.000
_cell.angle_alpha   90.00
_cell.angle_beta   90.00
_cell.angle_gamma   90.00
#
_symmetry.space_group_name_H-M   'P 1'
#
loop_
_entity.id
_entity.type
_entity.pdbx_description
1 polymer ?
#
loop_
_entity_poly.entity_id
_entity_poly.type
_entity_poly.pdbx_seq_one_letter_code
_entity_poly.pdbx_strand_id
1 'polypeptide(L)'
;MTAIKQEDLIQSIADAFQYISFYHPLDYIKALGEAYEREQSPAAKDAIAQILTNSRMAAEGHRPICQDTGIAVVFLKVGMNVTWPDATMSVQDMINEGVRRAYLNPDNPLRASVLADPAGTRKNTKDNTPAVVHYEIVPGDHVEVICAAKGGGSENKSKFYALNPSDSIVDWVLKTVPTMGAGWCPPGILGIGIGGTPEKALLLAKESLMAPVDIHELIDKKKSGAALSRVEALRLELYEKVNALGIGAQGLGGLTTVLDVKIRMYPT
;
A
#
# COMPACT_ATOMS: atom_id res chain seq x y z
N MET A 1 19.94 12.76 23.24
CA MET A 1 18.90 13.32 22.36
C MET A 1 19.45 13.30 20.96
N THR A 2 18.78 12.61 20.04
CA THR A 2 19.19 12.58 18.63
C THR A 2 18.65 13.81 17.95
N ALA A 3 19.53 14.63 17.38
CA ALA A 3 19.12 15.79 16.61
C ALA A 3 18.92 15.39 15.15
N ILE A 4 17.71 15.59 14.62
CA ILE A 4 17.40 15.43 13.20
C ILE A 4 17.25 16.81 12.58
N LYS A 5 17.94 17.04 11.46
CA LYS A 5 17.84 18.30 10.74
C LYS A 5 16.56 18.35 9.93
N GLN A 6 15.99 19.55 9.82
CA GLN A 6 14.80 19.80 9.00
C GLN A 6 14.99 19.30 7.56
N GLU A 7 16.13 19.63 6.94
CA GLU A 7 16.41 19.27 5.55
C GLU A 7 16.58 17.77 5.33
N ASP A 8 17.14 17.04 6.31
CA ASP A 8 17.33 15.59 6.20
C ASP A 8 15.99 14.85 6.09
N LEU A 9 14.97 15.29 6.84
CA LEU A 9 13.61 14.74 6.75
C LEU A 9 12.96 15.10 5.41
N ILE A 10 13.04 16.37 5.00
CA ILE A 10 12.46 16.84 3.73
C ILE A 10 13.03 16.06 2.55
N GLN A 11 14.36 15.94 2.49
CA GLN A 11 15.06 15.24 1.42
C GLN A 11 14.72 13.74 1.42
N SER A 12 14.68 13.09 2.60
CA SER A 12 14.30 11.68 2.72
C SER A 12 12.89 11.40 2.21
N ILE A 13 11.93 12.29 2.49
CA ILE A 13 10.56 12.19 1.96
C ILE A 13 10.56 12.36 0.44
N ALA A 14 11.28 13.35 -0.08
CA ALA A 14 11.35 13.60 -1.52
C ALA A 14 11.92 12.41 -2.29
N ASP A 15 13.05 11.88 -1.81
CA ASP A 15 13.74 10.73 -2.40
C ASP A 15 12.89 9.47 -2.31
N ALA A 16 12.20 9.24 -1.19
CA ALA A 16 11.32 8.08 -1.04
C ALA A 16 10.16 8.10 -2.05
N PHE A 17 9.47 9.25 -2.22
CA PHE A 17 8.36 9.34 -3.18
C PHE A 17 8.83 9.24 -4.63
N GLN A 18 10.01 9.75 -4.95
CA GLN A 18 10.64 9.55 -6.25
C GLN A 18 10.95 8.07 -6.47
N TYR A 19 11.64 7.43 -5.53
CA TYR A 19 12.03 6.02 -5.61
C TYR A 19 10.83 5.09 -5.83
N ILE A 20 9.78 5.21 -5.01
CA ILE A 20 8.59 4.34 -5.11
C ILE A 20 7.72 4.66 -6.34
N SER A 21 7.96 5.77 -7.05
CA SER A 21 7.21 6.10 -8.26
C SER A 21 7.58 5.18 -9.43
N PHE A 22 8.83 4.71 -9.48
CA PHE A 22 9.35 3.89 -10.59
C PHE A 22 9.93 2.52 -10.18
N TYR A 23 10.08 2.23 -8.88
CA TYR A 23 10.45 0.90 -8.40
C TYR A 23 9.30 0.20 -7.68
N HIS A 24 8.95 -0.99 -8.16
CA HIS A 24 8.25 -1.99 -7.35
C HIS A 24 9.25 -2.72 -6.43
N PRO A 25 8.82 -3.15 -5.23
CA PRO A 25 9.66 -3.96 -4.38
C PRO A 25 9.85 -5.37 -4.96
N LEU A 26 11.00 -6.00 -4.64
CA LEU A 26 11.42 -7.26 -5.24
C LEU A 26 10.46 -8.42 -4.94
N ASP A 27 9.90 -8.45 -3.74
CA ASP A 27 8.94 -9.44 -3.29
C ASP A 27 7.64 -9.42 -4.13
N TYR A 28 7.13 -8.23 -4.47
CA TYR A 28 5.99 -8.06 -5.38
C TYR A 28 6.33 -8.60 -6.78
N ILE A 29 7.50 -8.27 -7.32
CA ILE A 29 7.93 -8.73 -8.65
C ILE A 29 8.09 -10.24 -8.70
N LYS A 30 8.68 -10.84 -7.65
CA LYS A 30 8.78 -12.31 -7.54
C LYS A 30 7.40 -12.96 -7.48
N ALA A 31 6.51 -12.48 -6.61
CA ALA A 31 5.16 -13.02 -6.49
C ALA A 31 4.36 -12.89 -7.81
N LEU A 32 4.52 -11.78 -8.52
CA LEU A 32 3.89 -11.55 -9.81
C LEU A 32 4.48 -12.43 -10.92
N GLY A 33 5.80 -12.67 -10.89
CA GLY A 33 6.48 -13.60 -11.79
C GLY A 33 6.01 -15.05 -11.59
N GLU A 34 5.89 -15.50 -10.34
CA GLU A 34 5.31 -16.81 -10.03
C GLU A 34 3.84 -16.92 -10.47
N ALA A 35 3.08 -15.83 -10.35
CA ALA A 35 1.71 -15.76 -10.87
C ALA A 35 1.66 -15.85 -12.40
N TYR A 36 2.60 -15.22 -13.11
CA TYR A 36 2.73 -15.31 -14.56
C TYR A 36 2.99 -16.75 -15.04
N GLU A 37 3.95 -17.42 -14.41
CA GLU A 37 4.36 -18.78 -14.81
C GLU A 37 3.21 -19.79 -14.68
N ARG A 38 2.41 -19.69 -13.61
CA ARG A 38 1.29 -20.60 -13.37
C ARG A 38 0.01 -20.23 -14.13
N GLU A 39 -0.15 -18.99 -14.59
CA GLU A 39 -1.39 -18.52 -15.19
C GLU A 39 -1.73 -19.30 -16.47
N GLN A 40 -2.99 -19.69 -16.59
CA GLN A 40 -3.51 -20.53 -17.68
C GLN A 40 -4.39 -19.73 -18.64
N SER A 41 -5.07 -18.70 -18.15
CA SER A 41 -5.87 -17.80 -18.99
C SER A 41 -4.93 -16.92 -19.83
N PRO A 42 -4.98 -16.99 -21.17
CA PRO A 42 -4.11 -16.17 -22.01
C PRO A 42 -4.28 -14.67 -21.74
N ALA A 43 -5.52 -14.21 -21.55
CA ALA A 43 -5.82 -12.81 -21.28
C ALA A 43 -5.24 -12.33 -19.94
N ALA A 44 -5.37 -13.14 -18.86
CA ALA A 44 -4.77 -12.79 -17.57
C ALA A 44 -3.24 -12.89 -17.59
N LYS A 45 -2.68 -13.87 -18.31
CA LYS A 45 -1.24 -14.02 -18.46
C LYS A 45 -0.63 -12.82 -19.20
N ASP A 46 -1.27 -12.36 -20.26
CA ASP A 46 -0.88 -11.15 -20.99
C ASP A 46 -0.98 -9.90 -20.11
N ALA A 47 -2.04 -9.77 -19.30
CA ALA A 47 -2.17 -8.67 -18.35
C ALA A 47 -1.04 -8.66 -17.30
N ILE A 48 -0.65 -9.83 -16.77
CA ILE A 48 0.47 -9.93 -15.84
C ILE A 48 1.79 -9.58 -16.55
N ALA A 49 2.02 -10.06 -17.77
CA ALA A 49 3.19 -9.71 -18.57
C ALA A 49 3.30 -8.20 -18.83
N GLN A 50 2.18 -7.52 -19.08
CA GLN A 50 2.16 -6.07 -19.22
C GLN A 50 2.61 -5.35 -17.94
N ILE A 51 2.16 -5.81 -16.76
CA ILE A 51 2.58 -5.24 -15.48
C ILE A 51 4.09 -5.45 -15.25
N LEU A 52 4.61 -6.66 -15.51
CA LEU A 52 6.04 -6.96 -15.38
C LEU A 52 6.89 -6.12 -16.35
N THR A 53 6.46 -6.02 -17.60
CA THR A 53 7.13 -5.21 -18.63
C THR A 53 7.14 -3.74 -18.26
N ASN A 54 5.99 -3.21 -17.84
CA ASN A 54 5.86 -1.83 -17.39
C ASN A 54 6.75 -1.55 -16.17
N SER A 55 6.80 -2.48 -15.20
CA SER A 55 7.68 -2.34 -14.04
C SER A 55 9.15 -2.24 -14.43
N ARG A 56 9.59 -3.04 -15.41
CA ARG A 56 10.96 -2.98 -15.92
C ARG A 56 11.23 -1.65 -16.63
N MET A 57 10.32 -1.24 -17.52
CA MET A 57 10.45 0.01 -18.27
C MET A 57 10.46 1.24 -17.36
N ALA A 58 9.66 1.23 -16.29
CA ALA A 58 9.63 2.28 -15.28
C ALA A 58 10.98 2.38 -14.55
N ALA A 59 11.51 1.24 -14.08
CA ALA A 59 12.78 1.16 -13.38
C ALA A 59 13.97 1.61 -14.24
N GLU A 60 14.05 1.14 -15.50
CA GLU A 60 15.13 1.53 -16.43
C GLU A 60 14.99 2.99 -16.88
N GLY A 61 13.76 3.43 -17.12
CA GLY A 61 13.47 4.76 -17.67
C GLY A 61 13.33 5.88 -16.65
N HIS A 62 13.34 5.57 -15.34
CA HIS A 62 13.02 6.50 -14.26
C HIS A 62 11.72 7.27 -14.52
N ARG A 63 10.66 6.52 -14.86
CA ARG A 63 9.32 7.08 -15.15
C ARG A 63 8.27 6.42 -14.28
N PRO A 64 7.18 7.14 -13.93
CA PRO A 64 6.21 6.59 -12.99
C PRO A 64 5.54 5.34 -13.55
N ILE A 65 5.43 4.31 -12.71
CA ILE A 65 4.79 3.02 -13.02
C ILE A 65 3.34 3.20 -13.46
N CYS A 66 2.66 4.20 -12.90
CA CYS A 66 1.24 4.45 -13.13
C CYS A 66 1.02 5.93 -13.45
N GLN A 67 0.05 6.21 -14.33
CA GLN A 67 -0.43 7.56 -14.58
C GLN A 67 -0.98 8.22 -13.32
N ASP A 68 -1.50 7.42 -12.38
CA ASP A 68 -1.87 7.85 -11.05
C ASP A 68 -0.71 7.64 -10.08
N THR A 69 0.09 8.70 -9.90
CA THR A 69 1.20 8.73 -8.94
C THR A 69 0.72 8.88 -7.49
N GLY A 70 -0.59 8.78 -7.24
CA GLY A 70 -1.18 8.61 -5.91
C GLY A 70 -1.20 9.84 -5.03
N ILE A 71 -1.95 9.74 -3.94
CA ILE A 71 -1.95 10.67 -2.81
C ILE A 71 -0.81 10.26 -1.89
N ALA A 72 -0.02 11.23 -1.42
CA ALA A 72 1.07 10.98 -0.48
C ALA A 72 0.50 10.61 0.90
N VAL A 73 0.77 9.39 1.35
CA VAL A 73 0.47 8.91 2.70
C VAL A 73 1.80 8.60 3.40
N VAL A 74 1.98 9.08 4.63
CA VAL A 74 3.19 8.85 5.42
C VAL A 74 2.80 8.28 6.78
N PHE A 75 3.39 7.14 7.14
CA PHE A 75 3.38 6.65 8.52
C PHE A 75 4.68 7.07 9.18
N LEU A 76 4.57 7.90 10.21
CA LEU A 76 5.71 8.49 10.90
C LEU A 76 5.72 8.04 12.36
N LYS A 77 6.77 7.32 12.74
CA LYS A 77 7.07 7.09 14.16
C LYS A 77 8.18 8.01 14.60
N VAL A 78 7.96 8.71 15.71
CA VAL A 78 8.89 9.69 16.26
C VAL A 78 9.33 9.23 17.64
N GLY A 79 10.63 8.95 17.79
CA GLY A 79 11.25 8.64 19.07
C GLY A 79 11.11 9.78 20.07
N MET A 80 10.73 9.48 21.31
CA MET A 80 10.57 10.47 22.39
C MET A 80 11.84 11.28 22.69
N ASN A 81 13.02 10.76 22.35
CA ASN A 81 14.32 11.42 22.60
C ASN A 81 14.87 12.18 21.39
N VAL A 82 14.09 12.33 20.33
CA VAL A 82 14.52 13.05 19.14
C VAL A 82 14.24 14.55 19.31
N THR A 83 15.09 15.40 18.75
CA THR A 83 14.95 16.86 18.72
C THR A 83 15.19 17.43 17.33
N TRP A 84 14.60 18.59 17.04
CA TRP A 84 14.65 19.28 15.75
C TRP A 84 15.22 20.69 15.97
N PRO A 85 16.53 20.81 16.26
CA PRO A 85 17.12 22.06 16.75
C PRO A 85 17.10 23.19 15.71
N ASP A 86 17.08 22.86 14.42
CA ASP A 86 17.09 23.80 13.29
C ASP A 86 15.72 23.96 12.63
N ALA A 87 14.67 23.33 13.17
CA ALA A 87 13.34 23.37 12.57
C ALA A 87 12.72 24.77 12.62
N THR A 88 12.38 25.27 11.44
CA THR A 88 11.54 26.46 11.23
C THR A 88 10.12 26.09 10.81
N MET A 89 9.89 24.83 10.46
CA MET A 89 8.62 24.27 10.02
C MET A 89 8.05 23.26 11.02
N SER A 90 6.73 23.03 10.97
CA SER A 90 6.15 21.86 11.62
C SER A 90 6.60 20.59 10.89
N VAL A 91 6.60 19.43 11.57
CA VAL A 91 6.93 18.14 10.93
C VAL A 91 5.99 17.85 9.73
N GLN A 92 4.72 18.25 9.83
CA GLN A 92 3.75 18.17 8.74
C GLN A 92 4.20 18.99 7.51
N ASP A 93 4.68 20.21 7.74
CA ASP A 93 5.14 21.09 6.66
C ASP A 93 6.44 20.61 6.04
N MET A 94 7.34 20.01 6.83
CA MET A 94 8.53 19.32 6.31
C MET A 94 8.15 18.17 5.38
N ILE A 95 7.18 17.34 5.78
CA ILE A 95 6.68 16.24 4.93
C ILE A 95 6.01 16.79 3.66
N ASN A 96 5.16 17.82 3.79
CA ASN A 96 4.52 18.46 2.64
C ASN A 96 5.55 19.06 1.68
N GLU A 97 6.64 19.64 2.20
CA GLU A 97 7.71 20.18 1.38
C GLU A 97 8.48 19.06 0.65
N GLY A 98 8.77 17.94 1.32
CA GLY A 98 9.37 16.77 0.66
C GLY A 98 8.47 16.21 -0.45
N VAL A 99 7.17 16.12 -0.20
CA VAL A 99 6.17 15.71 -1.21
C VAL A 99 6.15 16.70 -2.37
N ARG A 100 6.10 18.00 -2.11
CA ARG A 100 6.15 19.03 -3.16
C ARG A 100 7.40 18.88 -4.03
N ARG A 101 8.58 18.74 -3.41
CA ARG A 101 9.85 18.54 -4.13
C ARG A 101 9.86 17.27 -4.96
N ALA A 102 9.33 16.16 -4.44
CA ALA A 102 9.16 14.93 -5.21
C ALA A 102 8.25 15.16 -6.42
N TYR A 103 7.05 15.70 -6.23
CA TYR A 103 6.07 15.79 -7.33
C TYR A 103 6.42 16.83 -8.38
N LEU A 104 7.16 17.88 -8.01
CA LEU A 104 7.65 18.92 -8.92
C LEU A 104 9.07 18.67 -9.43
N ASN A 105 9.65 17.49 -9.19
CA ASN A 105 10.99 17.16 -9.66
C ASN A 105 11.05 17.30 -11.20
N PRO A 106 11.95 18.12 -11.77
CA PRO A 106 12.01 18.36 -13.21
C PRO A 106 12.49 17.13 -14.00
N ASP A 107 13.25 16.23 -13.38
CA ASP A 107 13.81 15.04 -14.03
C ASP A 107 12.78 13.89 -14.11
N ASN A 108 11.85 13.84 -13.14
CA ASN A 108 10.75 12.88 -13.11
C ASN A 108 9.49 13.50 -12.48
N PRO A 109 8.76 14.34 -13.26
CA PRO A 109 7.57 15.01 -12.75
C PRO A 109 6.45 14.01 -12.50
N LEU A 110 5.84 14.10 -11.31
CA LEU A 110 4.72 13.25 -10.93
C LEU A 110 3.39 13.98 -11.11
N ARG A 111 2.28 13.24 -11.18
CA ARG A 111 0.95 13.83 -11.33
C ARG A 111 0.40 14.32 -9.99
N ALA A 112 0.09 15.62 -9.91
CA ALA A 112 -0.70 16.16 -8.80
C ALA A 112 -2.17 15.75 -8.92
N SER A 113 -2.64 14.93 -7.98
CA SER A 113 -4.00 14.39 -7.91
C SER A 113 -4.85 15.03 -6.80
N VAL A 114 -4.24 15.77 -5.87
CA VAL A 114 -4.96 16.41 -4.74
C VAL A 114 -5.74 17.65 -5.17
N LEU A 115 -6.98 17.76 -4.69
CA LEU A 115 -7.89 18.89 -4.91
C LEU A 115 -8.12 19.62 -3.58
N ALA A 116 -7.78 20.91 -3.54
CA ALA A 116 -8.19 21.80 -2.47
C ALA A 116 -9.70 22.06 -2.53
N ASP A 117 -10.30 22.32 -1.36
CA ASP A 117 -11.73 22.62 -1.23
C ASP A 117 -12.62 21.50 -1.82
N PRO A 118 -12.57 20.27 -1.25
CA PRO A 118 -13.25 19.10 -1.80
C PRO A 118 -14.78 19.22 -1.81
N ALA A 119 -15.35 20.01 -0.90
CA ALA A 119 -16.78 20.29 -0.84
C ALA A 119 -17.21 21.43 -1.79
N GLY A 120 -16.28 22.27 -2.26
CA GLY A 120 -16.56 23.43 -3.09
C GLY A 120 -15.90 23.35 -4.47
N THR A 121 -14.96 24.25 -4.71
CA THR A 121 -14.37 24.54 -6.03
C THR A 121 -13.46 23.44 -6.58
N ARG A 122 -12.94 22.54 -5.72
CA ARG A 122 -12.12 21.38 -6.10
C ARG A 122 -10.92 21.75 -6.99
N LYS A 123 -10.24 22.86 -6.67
CA LYS A 123 -9.07 23.30 -7.43
C LYS A 123 -7.88 22.39 -7.14
N ASN A 124 -7.22 21.90 -8.19
CA ASN A 124 -6.03 21.08 -8.03
C ASN A 124 -4.88 21.88 -7.38
N THR A 125 -4.16 21.27 -6.43
CA THR A 125 -3.09 21.94 -5.68
C THR A 125 -1.78 22.08 -6.45
N LYS A 126 -1.65 21.38 -7.58
CA LYS A 126 -0.51 21.40 -8.51
C LYS A 126 0.80 20.84 -7.96
N ASP A 127 0.89 20.56 -6.67
CA ASP A 127 2.06 19.98 -6.00
C ASP A 127 1.75 18.69 -5.23
N ASN A 128 0.52 18.18 -5.34
CA ASN A 128 0.00 16.99 -4.66
C ASN A 128 -0.03 17.07 -3.13
N THR A 129 0.12 18.27 -2.55
CA THR A 129 -0.03 18.51 -1.11
C THR A 129 -1.49 18.90 -0.77
N PRO A 130 -1.95 18.75 0.49
CA PRO A 130 -1.24 18.17 1.63
C PRO A 130 -1.14 16.64 1.59
N ALA A 131 -0.07 16.11 2.18
CA ALA A 131 0.07 14.68 2.47
C ALA A 131 -0.79 14.27 3.67
N VAL A 132 -1.29 13.03 3.65
CA VAL A 132 -1.95 12.41 4.80
C VAL A 132 -0.88 11.76 5.68
N VAL A 133 -0.70 12.26 6.91
CA VAL A 133 0.35 11.78 7.83
C VAL A 133 -0.28 11.13 9.06
N HIS A 134 0.13 9.91 9.36
CA HIS A 134 -0.21 9.18 10.57
C HIS A 134 0.99 9.22 11.52
N TYR A 135 0.82 9.91 12.65
CA TYR A 135 1.87 10.09 13.66
C TYR A 135 1.73 9.05 14.77
N GLU A 136 2.86 8.51 15.21
CA GLU A 136 2.98 7.71 16.42
C GLU A 136 4.22 8.17 17.21
N ILE A 137 4.07 8.48 18.49
CA ILE A 137 5.20 8.78 19.37
C ILE A 137 5.64 7.48 20.04
N VAL A 138 6.91 7.11 19.88
CA VAL A 138 7.44 5.83 20.34
C VAL A 138 8.67 6.04 21.25
N PRO A 139 8.99 5.08 22.14
CA PRO A 139 10.26 5.13 22.86
C PRO A 139 11.46 5.10 21.90
N GLY A 140 12.59 5.68 22.33
CA GLY A 140 13.83 5.69 21.57
C GLY A 140 14.15 7.05 20.95
N ASP A 141 15.09 7.04 20.03
CA ASP A 141 15.81 8.22 19.54
C ASP A 141 15.99 8.21 18.02
N HIS A 142 15.14 7.46 17.31
CA HIS A 142 15.08 7.39 15.86
C HIS A 142 13.74 7.92 15.34
N VAL A 143 13.70 8.22 14.04
CA VAL A 143 12.47 8.45 13.29
C VAL A 143 12.35 7.33 12.25
N GLU A 144 11.20 6.67 12.23
CA GLU A 144 10.84 5.69 11.22
C GLU A 144 9.81 6.32 10.28
N VAL A 145 10.09 6.26 8.98
CA VAL A 145 9.22 6.83 7.94
C VAL A 145 8.86 5.73 6.95
N ILE A 146 7.56 5.53 6.74
CA ILE A 146 7.04 4.72 5.64
C ILE A 146 6.24 5.62 4.71
N CYS A 147 6.71 5.78 3.47
CA CYS A 147 6.03 6.53 2.42
C CYS A 147 5.20 5.59 1.54
N ALA A 148 3.95 5.95 1.28
CA ALA A 148 3.07 5.25 0.36
C ALA A 148 2.40 6.23 -0.60
N ALA A 149 2.62 6.04 -1.91
CA ALA A 149 1.90 6.73 -2.96
C ALA A 149 0.60 5.97 -3.28
N LYS A 150 -0.51 6.40 -2.69
CA LYS A 150 -1.79 5.68 -2.80
C LYS A 150 -2.65 6.15 -3.96
N GLY A 151 -2.73 5.32 -5.01
CA GLY A 151 -3.58 5.56 -6.17
C GLY A 151 -5.07 5.56 -5.80
N GLY A 152 -5.81 6.53 -6.33
CA GLY A 152 -7.22 6.75 -6.02
C GLY A 152 -8.11 5.57 -6.40
N GLY A 153 -7.76 4.82 -7.45
CA GLY A 153 -8.46 3.60 -7.84
C GLY A 153 -8.52 2.57 -6.71
N SER A 154 -7.37 2.31 -6.07
CA SER A 154 -7.28 1.39 -4.92
C SER A 154 -7.92 1.96 -3.66
N GLU A 155 -7.73 3.26 -3.38
CA GLU A 155 -8.33 3.93 -2.21
C GLU A 155 -9.85 3.84 -2.23
N ASN A 156 -10.47 4.07 -3.40
CA ASN A 156 -11.92 4.01 -3.60
C ASN A 156 -12.52 2.60 -3.41
N LYS A 157 -11.69 1.56 -3.36
CA LYS A 157 -12.13 0.18 -3.08
C LYS A 157 -12.01 -0.22 -1.62
N SER A 158 -11.58 0.69 -0.73
CA SER A 158 -11.60 0.45 0.71
C SER A 158 -13.03 0.19 1.19
N LYS A 159 -13.22 -0.83 2.04
CA LYS A 159 -14.51 -1.23 2.60
C LYS A 159 -14.43 -1.31 4.11
N PHE A 160 -15.53 -0.93 4.76
CA PHE A 160 -15.71 -1.05 6.20
C PHE A 160 -17.00 -1.82 6.48
N TYR A 161 -16.97 -2.67 7.50
CA TYR A 161 -18.15 -3.37 7.98
C TYR A 161 -18.00 -3.69 9.47
N ALA A 162 -19.07 -3.50 10.23
CA ALA A 162 -19.14 -3.90 11.63
C ALA A 162 -19.73 -5.31 11.72
N LEU A 163 -18.86 -6.31 11.85
CA LEU A 163 -19.26 -7.70 12.02
C LEU A 163 -19.77 -7.94 13.44
N ASN A 164 -20.79 -8.78 13.59
CA ASN A 164 -21.13 -9.36 14.88
C ASN A 164 -20.04 -10.38 15.29
N PRO A 165 -19.89 -10.69 16.59
CA PRO A 165 -18.90 -11.67 17.04
C PRO A 165 -19.05 -13.07 16.42
N SER A 166 -20.26 -13.43 15.99
CA SER A 166 -20.57 -14.70 15.32
C SER A 166 -20.32 -14.69 13.81
N ASP A 167 -20.11 -13.53 13.20
CA ASP A 167 -20.02 -13.41 11.74
C ASP A 167 -18.65 -13.90 11.23
N SER A 168 -18.66 -14.48 10.03
CA SER A 168 -17.44 -14.95 9.36
C SER A 168 -16.75 -13.82 8.60
N ILE A 169 -15.52 -13.50 9.01
CA ILE A 169 -14.64 -12.58 8.25
C ILE A 169 -14.44 -13.10 6.82
N VAL A 170 -14.29 -14.41 6.66
CA VAL A 170 -14.06 -15.05 5.36
C VAL A 170 -15.24 -14.84 4.43
N ASP A 171 -16.46 -15.09 4.91
CA ASP A 171 -17.67 -14.97 4.09
C ASP A 171 -17.90 -13.50 3.70
N TRP A 172 -17.64 -12.58 4.61
CA TRP A 172 -17.70 -11.16 4.31
C TRP A 172 -16.70 -10.75 3.23
N VAL A 173 -15.44 -11.20 3.31
CA VAL A 173 -14.41 -10.91 2.28
C VAL A 173 -14.84 -11.49 0.93
N LEU A 174 -15.27 -12.75 0.88
CA LEU A 174 -15.67 -13.41 -0.38
C LEU A 174 -16.90 -12.79 -1.03
N LYS A 175 -17.84 -12.29 -0.23
CA LYS A 175 -18.98 -11.50 -0.72
C LYS A 175 -18.54 -10.12 -1.24
N THR A 176 -17.52 -9.53 -0.63
CA THR A 176 -17.12 -8.14 -0.86
C THR A 176 -16.20 -7.98 -2.06
N VAL A 177 -15.18 -8.83 -2.21
CA VAL A 177 -14.17 -8.72 -3.27
C VAL A 177 -14.78 -8.63 -4.68
N PRO A 178 -15.79 -9.44 -5.07
CA PRO A 178 -16.45 -9.31 -6.38
C PRO A 178 -17.05 -7.93 -6.63
N THR A 179 -17.55 -7.25 -5.60
CA THR A 179 -18.18 -5.92 -5.71
C THR A 179 -17.16 -4.81 -6.01
N MET A 180 -15.87 -5.06 -5.79
CA MET A 180 -14.82 -4.08 -6.06
C MET A 180 -14.56 -3.94 -7.57
N GLY A 181 -14.92 -4.95 -8.36
CA GLY A 181 -14.58 -5.03 -9.78
C GLY A 181 -13.07 -4.99 -10.03
N ALA A 182 -12.67 -4.63 -11.24
CA ALA A 182 -11.25 -4.53 -11.63
C ALA A 182 -10.59 -3.19 -11.32
N GLY A 183 -11.32 -2.21 -10.78
CA GLY A 183 -10.86 -0.81 -10.64
C GLY A 183 -9.72 -0.56 -9.62
N TRP A 184 -9.23 -1.61 -8.96
CA TRP A 184 -8.04 -1.58 -8.10
C TRP A 184 -6.84 -2.32 -8.75
N CYS A 185 -6.96 -2.68 -10.03
CA CYS A 185 -5.92 -3.27 -10.87
C CYS A 185 -5.32 -4.59 -10.31
N PRO A 186 -6.13 -5.64 -10.10
CA PRO A 186 -5.58 -6.96 -9.73
C PRO A 186 -4.60 -7.48 -10.81
N PRO A 187 -3.62 -8.32 -10.45
CA PRO A 187 -3.44 -8.91 -9.13
C PRO A 187 -2.75 -7.97 -8.14
N GLY A 188 -3.31 -7.85 -6.93
CA GLY A 188 -2.82 -6.97 -5.87
C GLY A 188 -2.78 -7.62 -4.50
N ILE A 189 -2.65 -6.82 -3.44
CA ILE A 189 -2.59 -7.30 -2.05
C ILE A 189 -3.86 -6.85 -1.33
N LEU A 190 -4.52 -7.75 -0.60
CA LEU A 190 -5.63 -7.37 0.28
C LEU A 190 -5.10 -7.05 1.68
N GLY A 191 -5.34 -5.82 2.14
CA GLY A 191 -5.06 -5.42 3.52
C GLY A 191 -6.32 -5.44 4.35
N ILE A 192 -6.29 -6.13 5.49
CA ILE A 192 -7.44 -6.31 6.38
C ILE A 192 -7.04 -5.88 7.79
N GLY A 193 -7.82 -4.96 8.35
CA GLY A 193 -7.74 -4.55 9.75
C GLY A 193 -8.94 -5.11 10.51
N ILE A 194 -8.69 -5.77 11.64
CA ILE A 194 -9.72 -6.42 12.46
C ILE A 194 -9.69 -5.86 13.88
N GLY A 195 -10.85 -5.45 14.38
CA GLY A 195 -11.01 -4.92 15.73
C GLY A 195 -10.57 -3.46 15.88
N GLY A 196 -10.49 -3.00 17.13
CA GLY A 196 -10.46 -1.59 17.48
C GLY A 196 -11.73 -0.84 17.06
N THR A 197 -11.63 0.48 17.00
CA THR A 197 -12.67 1.37 16.47
C THR A 197 -12.66 1.41 14.93
N PRO A 198 -13.72 1.90 14.27
CA PRO A 198 -13.79 1.92 12.80
C PRO A 198 -12.58 2.57 12.11
N GLU A 199 -12.13 3.71 12.60
CA GLU A 199 -10.96 4.43 12.12
C GLU A 199 -9.66 3.65 12.34
N LYS A 200 -9.53 2.94 13.48
CA LYS A 200 -8.36 2.11 13.76
C LYS A 200 -8.32 0.88 12.86
N ALA A 201 -9.47 0.24 12.60
CA ALA A 201 -9.57 -0.89 11.70
C ALA A 201 -9.14 -0.51 10.26
N LEU A 202 -9.64 0.61 9.75
CA LEU A 202 -9.25 1.11 8.42
C LEU A 202 -7.77 1.48 8.35
N LEU A 203 -7.24 2.11 9.40
CA LEU A 203 -5.82 2.43 9.50
C LEU A 203 -4.96 1.16 9.49
N LEU A 204 -5.32 0.15 10.29
CA LEU A 204 -4.61 -1.13 10.32
C LEU A 204 -4.66 -1.88 9.00
N ALA A 205 -5.80 -1.84 8.30
CA ALA A 205 -5.91 -2.39 6.95
C ALA A 205 -4.89 -1.72 6.02
N LYS A 206 -4.76 -0.38 6.08
CA LYS A 206 -3.78 0.37 5.29
C LYS A 206 -2.34 0.02 5.66
N GLU A 207 -2.01 0.06 6.95
CA GLU A 207 -0.67 -0.24 7.46
C GLU A 207 -0.24 -1.68 7.13
N SER A 208 -1.18 -2.63 7.15
CA SER A 208 -0.88 -4.04 6.85
C SER A 208 -0.27 -4.22 5.45
N LEU A 209 -0.61 -3.35 4.50
CA LEU A 209 -0.10 -3.36 3.13
C LEU A 209 1.37 -2.93 3.03
N MET A 210 1.96 -2.38 4.09
CA MET A 210 3.37 -1.98 4.11
C MET A 210 4.31 -3.15 4.44
N ALA A 211 3.75 -4.32 4.79
CA ALA A 211 4.52 -5.52 5.05
C ALA A 211 4.98 -6.19 3.74
N PRO A 212 6.16 -6.85 3.73
CA PRO A 212 6.67 -7.57 2.55
C PRO A 212 5.68 -8.64 2.06
N VAL A 213 5.63 -8.94 0.77
CA VAL A 213 4.86 -10.06 0.21
C VAL A 213 5.52 -11.38 0.62
N ASP A 214 4.83 -12.16 1.46
CA ASP A 214 5.41 -13.32 2.16
C ASP A 214 4.47 -14.56 2.19
N ILE A 215 3.38 -14.54 1.41
CA ILE A 215 2.41 -15.65 1.41
C ILE A 215 3.05 -17.01 1.06
N HIS A 216 4.10 -17.01 0.24
CA HIS A 216 4.84 -18.20 -0.17
C HIS A 216 5.55 -18.84 1.03
N GLU A 217 6.11 -18.04 1.93
CA GLU A 217 6.71 -18.53 3.18
C GLU A 217 5.66 -19.21 4.07
N LEU A 218 4.44 -18.67 4.14
CA LEU A 218 3.33 -19.30 4.87
C LEU A 218 2.86 -20.61 4.22
N ILE A 219 2.84 -20.67 2.89
CA ILE A 219 2.52 -21.90 2.16
C ILE A 219 3.56 -22.99 2.46
N ASP A 220 4.85 -22.63 2.46
CA ASP A 220 5.92 -23.59 2.74
C ASP A 220 5.95 -24.00 4.22
N LYS A 221 5.66 -23.07 5.14
CA LYS A 221 5.42 -23.36 6.55
C LYS A 221 4.29 -24.39 6.72
N LYS A 222 3.14 -24.20 6.05
CA LYS A 222 2.00 -25.15 6.04
C LYS A 222 2.42 -26.53 5.49
N LYS A 223 3.16 -26.58 4.39
CA LYS A 223 3.66 -27.84 3.78
C LYS A 223 4.61 -28.60 4.69
N SER A 224 5.46 -27.90 5.45
CA SER A 224 6.40 -28.51 6.39
C SER A 224 5.73 -29.15 7.62
N GLY A 225 4.43 -28.89 7.85
CA GLY A 225 3.70 -29.33 9.04
C GLY A 225 3.92 -28.44 10.26
N ALA A 226 4.64 -27.32 10.14
CA ALA A 226 4.82 -26.36 11.21
C ALA A 226 3.48 -25.71 11.61
N ALA A 227 3.30 -25.46 12.91
CA ALA A 227 2.07 -24.87 13.43
C ALA A 227 1.89 -23.43 12.91
N LEU A 228 0.70 -23.14 12.40
CA LEU A 228 0.28 -21.81 12.00
C LEU A 228 -0.44 -21.12 13.14
N SER A 229 -0.16 -19.83 13.34
CA SER A 229 -1.02 -18.98 14.16
C SER A 229 -2.41 -18.85 13.52
N ARG A 230 -3.41 -18.44 14.31
CA ARG A 230 -4.78 -18.20 13.79
C ARG A 230 -4.78 -17.19 12.63
N VAL A 231 -3.93 -16.17 12.71
CA VAL A 231 -3.82 -15.13 11.67
C VAL A 231 -3.19 -15.70 10.40
N GLU A 232 -2.10 -16.48 10.53
CA GLU A 232 -1.45 -17.12 9.37
C GLU A 232 -2.41 -18.08 8.66
N ALA A 233 -3.16 -18.88 9.42
CA ALA A 233 -4.19 -19.76 8.86
C ALA A 233 -5.29 -18.98 8.13
N LEU A 234 -5.76 -17.87 8.70
CA LEU A 234 -6.78 -17.01 8.07
C LEU A 234 -6.26 -16.33 6.80
N ARG A 235 -4.99 -15.88 6.78
CA ARG A 235 -4.35 -15.32 5.59
C ARG A 235 -4.32 -16.34 4.44
N LEU A 236 -3.89 -17.57 4.71
CA LEU A 236 -3.87 -18.65 3.71
C LEU A 236 -5.28 -19.01 3.23
N GLU A 237 -6.24 -19.14 4.14
CA GLU A 237 -7.64 -19.45 3.80
C GLU A 237 -8.22 -18.38 2.87
N LEU A 238 -8.03 -17.09 3.19
CA LEU A 238 -8.49 -15.99 2.35
C LEU A 238 -7.77 -15.95 1.01
N TYR A 239 -6.44 -16.14 0.99
CA TYR A 239 -5.66 -16.18 -0.24
C TYR A 239 -6.16 -17.27 -1.20
N GLU A 240 -6.35 -18.50 -0.69
CA GLU A 240 -6.86 -19.63 -1.46
C GLU A 240 -8.28 -19.35 -1.97
N LYS A 241 -9.20 -18.95 -1.08
CA LYS A 241 -10.61 -18.76 -1.44
C LYS A 241 -10.85 -17.54 -2.35
N VAL A 242 -10.13 -16.44 -2.18
CA VAL A 242 -10.26 -15.25 -3.04
C VAL A 242 -9.76 -15.55 -4.45
N ASN A 243 -8.62 -16.24 -4.59
CA ASN A 243 -8.13 -16.64 -5.90
C ASN A 243 -9.07 -17.66 -6.58
N ALA A 244 -9.70 -18.54 -5.81
CA ALA A 244 -10.70 -19.48 -6.32
C ALA A 244 -12.00 -18.81 -6.84
N LEU A 245 -12.24 -17.52 -6.57
CA LEU A 245 -13.34 -16.78 -7.19
C LEU A 245 -13.14 -16.58 -8.71
N GLY A 246 -11.92 -16.78 -9.22
CA GLY A 246 -11.64 -16.73 -10.65
C GLY A 246 -11.77 -15.33 -11.26
N ILE A 247 -11.70 -14.26 -10.46
CA ILE A 247 -11.75 -12.86 -10.96
C ILE A 247 -10.54 -12.59 -11.87
N GLY A 248 -9.35 -13.02 -11.44
CA GLY A 248 -8.12 -12.98 -12.24
C GLY A 248 -7.52 -11.59 -12.41
N ALA A 249 -6.39 -11.54 -13.12
CA ALA A 249 -5.69 -10.30 -13.43
C ALA A 249 -6.59 -9.35 -14.23
N GLN A 250 -6.64 -8.08 -13.83
CA GLN A 250 -7.47 -7.02 -14.41
C GLN A 250 -8.98 -7.38 -14.50
N GLY A 251 -9.45 -8.39 -13.76
CA GLY A 251 -10.83 -8.88 -13.87
C GLY A 251 -11.13 -9.66 -15.15
N LEU A 252 -10.10 -10.15 -15.85
CA LEU A 252 -10.22 -10.88 -17.12
C LEU A 252 -10.45 -12.40 -16.95
N GLY A 253 -10.62 -12.86 -15.72
CA GLY A 253 -10.67 -14.27 -15.39
C GLY A 253 -9.28 -14.91 -15.36
N GLY A 254 -9.03 -15.79 -14.39
CA GLY A 254 -7.72 -16.45 -14.25
C GLY A 254 -7.48 -16.93 -12.83
N LEU A 255 -6.26 -17.40 -12.58
CA LEU A 255 -5.89 -18.02 -11.32
C LEU A 255 -5.52 -17.02 -10.23
N THR A 256 -5.08 -15.82 -10.61
CA THR A 256 -4.52 -14.86 -9.64
C THR A 256 -5.31 -13.56 -9.62
N THR A 257 -6.06 -13.36 -8.55
CA THR A 257 -6.72 -12.09 -8.18
C THR A 257 -5.90 -11.34 -7.12
N VAL A 258 -5.30 -12.08 -6.19
CA VAL A 258 -4.46 -11.54 -5.11
C VAL A 258 -3.13 -12.26 -5.05
N LEU A 259 -2.06 -11.50 -4.78
CA LEU A 259 -0.71 -11.99 -4.55
C LEU A 259 -0.44 -12.28 -3.08
N ASP A 260 -1.12 -11.58 -2.17
CA ASP A 260 -1.03 -11.80 -0.72
C ASP A 260 -2.30 -11.24 -0.04
N VAL A 261 -2.55 -11.70 1.19
CA VAL A 261 -3.54 -11.16 2.12
C VAL A 261 -2.81 -10.79 3.40
N LYS A 262 -2.82 -9.52 3.79
CA LYS A 262 -2.22 -9.01 5.03
C LYS A 262 -3.30 -8.72 6.06
N ILE A 263 -3.04 -9.12 7.30
CA ILE A 263 -3.98 -8.94 8.41
C ILE A 263 -3.25 -8.27 9.56
N ARG A 264 -3.79 -7.15 10.04
CA ARG A 264 -3.42 -6.55 11.34
C ARG A 264 -4.66 -6.52 12.23
N MET A 265 -4.45 -6.69 13.53
CA MET A 265 -5.54 -6.77 14.50
C MET A 265 -5.32 -5.80 15.65
N TYR A 266 -6.42 -5.35 16.26
CA TYR A 266 -6.43 -4.60 17.51
C TYR A 266 -7.49 -5.16 18.45
N PRO A 267 -7.23 -5.21 19.77
CA PRO A 267 -8.26 -5.58 20.74
C PRO A 267 -9.47 -4.65 20.68
N THR A 268 -10.68 -5.19 20.81
CA THR A 268 -11.94 -4.44 20.97
C THR A 268 -12.89 -5.16 21.89
#